data_AF-A0A293LFL6-F1
#
_entry.id   AF-A0A293LFL6-F1
#
_cell.length_a   1.000
_cell.length_b   1.000
_cell.length_c   1.000
_cell.angle_alpha   90.00
_cell.angle_beta   90.00
_cell.angle_gamma   90.00
#
_symmetry.space_group_name_H-M   'P 1'
#
loop_
_entity.id
_entity.type
_entity.pdbx_description
1 polymer ?
#
loop_
_entity_poly.entity_id
_entity_poly.type
_entity_poly.pdbx_seq_one_letter_code
_entity_poly.pdbx_strand_id
1 'polypeptide(L)'
;MQMLAARNWESSREKGHFESGVHLGGGAFNLLISQLPTRILKLLEFIGFSGNKTVGLRELEEGCMMQDYLRGPLCSGVLVAYHTFVLYILGLGDGDLDLSEKLVKGLLAKFPKGVLSLFFNARMYQVKGQIDNAITQYYEAIQAQNEWVPFHYICYWELLWCHNFKCDWDKAIETADILREGCRWSKATYVYIQAACMYAKLVEGSTELLEDIANLLRQVPALKQRVE
;
A
#
# COMPACT_ATOMS: atom_id res chain seq x y z
N MET A 1 -24.28 11.97 9.22
CA MET A 1 -23.76 10.70 9.78
C MET A 1 -24.45 10.42 11.11
N GLN A 2 -25.50 9.58 11.13
CA GLN A 2 -26.36 9.39 12.32
C GLN A 2 -25.61 8.83 13.55
N MET A 3 -24.51 8.08 13.34
CA MET A 3 -23.68 7.50 14.39
C MET A 3 -23.02 8.53 15.32
N LEU A 4 -22.72 9.74 14.82
CA LEU A 4 -22.10 10.79 15.64
C LEU A 4 -23.12 11.51 16.54
N ALA A 5 -24.39 11.53 16.14
CA ALA A 5 -25.46 12.25 16.84
C ALA A 5 -26.16 11.42 17.93
N ALA A 6 -25.99 10.09 17.91
CA ALA A 6 -26.79 9.16 18.71
C ALA A 6 -26.19 8.83 20.10
N ARG A 7 -25.08 9.45 20.50
CA ARG A 7 -24.34 9.05 21.70
C ARG A 7 -24.04 10.22 22.62
N ASN A 8 -24.34 10.06 23.91
CA ASN A 8 -23.92 10.96 24.97
C ASN A 8 -22.49 10.60 25.38
N TRP A 9 -21.63 11.62 25.47
CA TRP A 9 -20.20 11.45 25.78
C TRP A 9 -19.89 12.12 27.11
N GLU A 10 -19.25 11.38 28.00
CA GLU A 10 -18.77 11.93 29.29
C GLU A 10 -17.45 12.68 29.12
N SER A 11 -16.63 12.31 28.12
CA SER A 11 -15.32 12.88 27.84
C SER A 11 -15.21 13.40 26.41
N SER A 12 -14.73 14.64 26.24
CA SER A 12 -14.44 15.24 24.94
C SER A 12 -13.35 14.49 24.18
N ARG A 13 -12.42 13.84 24.89
CA ARG A 13 -11.35 13.05 24.30
C ARG A 13 -11.86 11.74 23.71
N GLU A 14 -12.76 11.05 24.42
CA GLU A 14 -13.38 9.81 23.94
C GLU A 14 -14.24 10.07 22.71
N LYS A 15 -15.02 11.16 22.74
CA LYS A 15 -15.78 11.65 21.59
C LYS A 15 -14.90 11.83 20.36
N GLY A 16 -13.77 12.54 20.48
CA GLY A 16 -12.87 12.77 19.35
C GLY A 16 -12.17 11.50 18.83
N HIS A 17 -11.81 10.56 19.72
CA HIS A 17 -11.29 9.26 19.30
C HIS A 17 -12.33 8.42 18.56
N PHE A 18 -13.60 8.49 18.97
CA PHE A 18 -14.68 7.82 18.27
C PHE A 18 -14.95 8.48 16.92
N GLU A 19 -15.14 9.80 16.89
CA GLU A 19 -15.38 10.58 15.66
C GLU A 19 -14.30 10.32 14.60
N SER A 20 -13.02 10.43 14.97
CA SER A 20 -11.92 10.11 14.05
C SER A 20 -11.95 8.66 13.57
N GLY A 21 -12.42 7.72 14.40
CA GLY A 21 -12.63 6.33 14.01
C GLY A 21 -13.78 6.15 13.02
N VAL A 22 -14.88 6.89 13.18
CA VAL A 22 -16.02 6.82 12.26
C VAL A 22 -15.67 7.42 10.90
N HIS A 23 -14.95 8.55 10.87
CA HIS A 23 -14.42 9.12 9.63
C HIS A 23 -13.49 8.13 8.90
N LEU A 24 -12.53 7.52 9.62
CA LEU A 24 -11.64 6.52 9.03
C LEU A 24 -12.42 5.32 8.47
N GLY A 25 -13.28 4.72 9.29
CA GLY A 25 -14.01 3.50 8.92
C GLY A 25 -15.03 3.76 7.81
N GLY A 26 -15.89 4.76 7.98
CA GLY A 26 -16.92 5.12 7.01
C GLY A 26 -16.33 5.62 5.70
N GLY A 27 -15.25 6.40 5.79
CA GLY A 27 -14.52 6.91 4.63
C GLY A 27 -13.85 5.80 3.83
N ALA A 28 -13.03 4.97 4.48
CA ALA A 28 -12.35 3.85 3.83
C ALA A 28 -13.33 2.82 3.26
N PHE A 29 -14.42 2.52 3.96
CA PHE A 29 -15.46 1.58 3.50
C PHE A 29 -16.15 2.08 2.23
N ASN A 30 -16.63 3.32 2.23
CA ASN A 30 -17.30 3.91 1.06
C ASN A 30 -16.36 3.98 -0.14
N LEU A 31 -15.10 4.35 0.11
CA LEU A 31 -14.09 4.42 -0.93
C LEU A 31 -13.82 3.04 -1.51
N LEU A 32 -13.51 2.03 -0.68
CA LEU A 32 -13.19 0.67 -1.12
C LEU A 32 -14.34 0.04 -1.92
N ILE A 33 -15.58 0.10 -1.42
CA ILE A 33 -16.72 -0.49 -2.14
C ILE A 33 -16.91 0.21 -3.49
N SER A 34 -16.80 1.55 -3.54
CA SER A 34 -17.00 2.28 -4.79
C SER A 34 -15.99 1.93 -5.90
N GLN A 35 -14.87 1.26 -5.57
CA GLN A 35 -13.88 0.81 -6.56
C GLN A 35 -14.13 -0.63 -7.05
N LEU A 36 -15.10 -1.36 -6.47
CA LEU A 36 -15.35 -2.75 -6.84
C LEU A 36 -16.03 -2.86 -8.21
N PRO A 37 -15.73 -3.91 -9.00
CA PRO A 37 -16.44 -4.20 -10.24
C PRO A 37 -17.96 -4.30 -10.02
N THR A 38 -18.75 -3.87 -11.00
CA THR A 38 -20.23 -3.81 -10.93
C THR A 38 -20.89 -5.13 -10.52
N ARG A 39 -20.30 -6.28 -10.88
CA ARG A 39 -20.82 -7.60 -10.48
C ARG A 39 -20.76 -7.82 -8.97
N ILE A 40 -19.67 -7.40 -8.33
CA ILE A 40 -19.47 -7.53 -6.88
C ILE A 40 -20.34 -6.48 -6.17
N LEU A 41 -20.40 -5.26 -6.70
CA LEU A 41 -21.29 -4.20 -6.19
C LEU A 41 -22.75 -4.66 -6.09
N LYS A 42 -23.30 -5.25 -7.15
CA LYS A 42 -24.68 -5.76 -7.14
C LYS A 42 -24.94 -6.80 -6.04
N LEU A 43 -23.95 -7.64 -5.73
CA LEU A 43 -24.05 -8.64 -4.66
C LEU A 43 -24.06 -7.98 -3.28
N LEU A 44 -23.22 -6.97 -3.09
CA LEU A 44 -23.12 -6.20 -1.84
C LEU A 44 -24.36 -5.33 -1.61
N GLU A 45 -24.87 -4.69 -2.67
CA GLU A 45 -26.09 -3.87 -2.62
C GLU A 45 -27.31 -4.72 -2.24
N PHE A 46 -27.38 -5.96 -2.74
CA PHE A 46 -28.44 -6.90 -2.37
C PHE A 46 -28.48 -7.21 -0.87
N ILE A 47 -27.32 -7.28 -0.20
CA ILE A 47 -27.23 -7.49 1.26
C ILE A 47 -27.20 -6.18 2.06
N GLY A 48 -27.43 -5.04 1.41
CA GLY A 48 -27.58 -3.73 2.05
C GLY A 48 -26.31 -2.87 2.13
N PHE A 49 -25.23 -3.25 1.44
CA PHE A 49 -23.99 -2.47 1.38
C PHE A 49 -23.87 -1.70 0.06
N SER A 50 -23.63 -0.40 0.14
CA SER A 50 -23.32 0.46 -1.00
C SER A 50 -22.13 1.35 -0.67
N GLY A 51 -21.34 1.72 -1.68
CA GLY A 51 -20.20 2.63 -1.52
C GLY A 51 -20.34 3.86 -2.39
N ASN A 52 -20.05 5.03 -1.83
CA ASN A 52 -20.02 6.29 -2.58
C ASN A 52 -18.63 6.93 -2.46
N LYS A 53 -17.91 7.03 -3.60
CA LYS A 53 -16.55 7.59 -3.65
C LYS A 53 -16.48 9.01 -3.05
N THR A 54 -17.39 9.90 -3.42
CA THR A 54 -17.40 11.30 -2.95
C THR A 54 -17.60 11.38 -1.45
N VAL A 55 -18.51 10.58 -0.89
CA VAL A 55 -18.68 10.47 0.56
C VAL A 55 -17.39 9.93 1.18
N GLY A 56 -16.84 8.84 0.64
CA GLY A 56 -15.62 8.22 1.14
C GLY A 56 -14.45 9.20 1.26
N LEU A 57 -14.19 9.97 0.20
CA LEU A 57 -13.13 10.99 0.18
C LEU A 57 -13.38 12.10 1.21
N ARG A 58 -14.60 12.67 1.23
CA ARG A 58 -14.95 13.74 2.19
C ARG A 58 -14.76 13.29 3.63
N GLU A 59 -15.22 12.09 3.99
CA GLU A 59 -15.08 11.57 5.35
C GLU A 59 -13.62 11.39 5.76
N LEU A 60 -12.76 10.92 4.84
CA LEU A 60 -11.33 10.80 5.11
C LEU A 60 -10.65 12.17 5.24
N GLU A 61 -11.04 13.16 4.43
CA GLU A 61 -10.54 14.53 4.51
C GLU A 61 -10.93 15.19 5.84
N GLU A 62 -12.17 15.03 6.29
CA GLU A 62 -12.63 15.48 7.62
C GLU A 62 -11.84 14.77 8.73
N GLY A 63 -11.63 13.46 8.62
CA GLY A 63 -10.79 12.68 9.53
C GLY A 63 -9.33 13.16 9.57
N CYS A 64 -8.78 13.64 8.45
CA CYS A 64 -7.43 14.20 8.40
C CYS A 64 -7.28 15.48 9.23
N MET A 65 -8.36 16.21 9.50
CA MET A 65 -8.31 17.39 10.39
C MET A 65 -8.19 17.00 11.87
N MET A 66 -8.41 15.73 12.21
CA MET A 66 -8.43 15.19 13.57
C MET A 66 -7.08 14.58 13.99
N GLN A 67 -5.96 15.25 13.67
CA GLN A 67 -4.60 14.68 13.85
C GLN A 67 -4.26 14.35 15.30
N ASP A 68 -4.84 15.03 16.28
CA ASP A 68 -4.59 14.78 17.71
C ASP A 68 -5.13 13.44 18.22
N TYR A 69 -5.92 12.77 17.40
CA TYR A 69 -6.48 11.46 17.69
C TYR A 69 -5.82 10.39 16.81
N LEU A 70 -5.69 9.17 17.34
CA LEU A 70 -4.96 8.08 16.69
C LEU A 70 -5.41 7.78 15.23
N ARG A 71 -6.70 7.94 14.92
CA ARG A 71 -7.25 7.60 13.60
C ARG A 71 -7.12 8.73 12.57
N GLY A 72 -6.85 9.97 12.99
CA GLY A 72 -6.67 11.09 12.05
C GLY A 72 -5.49 10.89 11.11
N PRO A 73 -4.27 10.59 11.60
CA PRO A 73 -3.12 10.24 10.76
C PRO A 73 -3.37 9.05 9.83
N LEU A 74 -4.18 8.08 10.26
CA LEU A 74 -4.52 6.92 9.42
C LEU A 74 -5.45 7.31 8.26
N CYS A 75 -6.32 8.30 8.42
CA CYS A 75 -7.10 8.84 7.31
C CYS A 75 -6.19 9.42 6.22
N SER A 76 -5.13 10.13 6.64
CA SER A 76 -4.11 10.66 5.73
C SER A 76 -3.40 9.52 4.99
N GLY A 77 -3.04 8.44 5.69
CA GLY A 77 -2.45 7.25 5.08
C GLY A 77 -3.37 6.60 4.04
N VAL A 78 -4.68 6.49 4.32
CA VAL A 78 -5.65 5.93 3.37
C VAL A 78 -5.80 6.80 2.12
N LEU A 79 -5.87 8.13 2.27
CA LEU A 79 -5.94 9.05 1.12
C LEU A 79 -4.68 8.99 0.26
N VAL A 80 -3.49 9.01 0.89
CA VAL A 80 -2.22 8.86 0.17
C VAL A 80 -2.19 7.52 -0.55
N ALA A 81 -2.59 6.43 0.10
CA ALA A 81 -2.62 5.11 -0.55
C ALA A 81 -3.62 5.06 -1.72
N TYR A 82 -4.77 5.72 -1.59
CA TYR A 82 -5.76 5.81 -2.66
C TYR A 82 -5.17 6.51 -3.90
N HIS A 83 -4.60 7.69 -3.69
CA HIS A 83 -4.08 8.52 -4.78
C HIS A 83 -2.77 7.97 -5.37
N THR A 84 -1.94 7.28 -4.59
CA THR A 84 -0.62 6.81 -5.07
C THR A 84 -0.56 5.33 -5.42
N PHE A 85 -1.50 4.49 -4.98
CA PHE A 85 -1.56 3.07 -5.33
C PHE A 85 -2.84 2.70 -6.06
N VAL A 86 -4.00 2.90 -5.43
CA VAL A 86 -5.26 2.32 -5.92
C VAL A 86 -5.61 2.81 -7.31
N LEU A 87 -5.53 4.12 -7.55
CA LEU A 87 -5.84 4.69 -8.87
C LEU A 87 -4.91 4.16 -9.97
N TYR A 88 -3.61 4.03 -9.68
CA TYR A 88 -2.63 3.53 -10.63
C TYR A 88 -2.80 2.02 -10.92
N ILE A 89 -2.98 1.19 -9.88
CA ILE A 89 -3.17 -0.26 -10.03
C ILE A 89 -4.44 -0.58 -10.83
N LEU A 90 -5.50 0.19 -10.62
CA LEU A 90 -6.78 -0.02 -11.31
C LEU A 90 -6.88 0.72 -12.65
N GLY A 91 -5.87 1.52 -13.04
CA GLY A 91 -5.89 2.30 -14.27
C GLY A 91 -6.99 3.37 -14.31
N LEU A 92 -7.36 3.94 -13.16
CA LEU A 92 -8.46 4.89 -13.01
C LEU A 92 -8.05 6.36 -13.22
N GLY A 93 -6.82 6.59 -13.69
CA GLY A 93 -6.25 7.91 -13.95
C GLY A 93 -5.27 8.35 -12.88
N ASP A 94 -4.83 9.61 -12.99
CA ASP A 94 -3.86 10.20 -12.09
C ASP A 94 -4.47 10.49 -10.71
N GLY A 95 -3.68 10.26 -9.67
CA GLY A 95 -4.03 10.66 -8.31
C GLY A 95 -3.68 12.10 -7.99
N ASP A 96 -4.17 12.58 -6.85
CA ASP A 96 -3.83 13.90 -6.33
C ASP A 96 -2.49 13.84 -5.58
N LEU A 97 -1.40 14.10 -6.32
CA LEU A 97 -0.04 14.05 -5.77
C LEU A 97 0.28 15.26 -4.87
N ASP A 98 -0.36 16.42 -5.12
CA ASP A 98 -0.16 17.62 -4.31
C ASP A 98 -0.78 17.46 -2.92
N LEU A 99 -2.02 16.94 -2.87
CA LEU A 99 -2.66 16.56 -1.62
C LEU A 99 -1.85 15.48 -0.90
N SER A 100 -1.41 14.45 -1.63
CA SER A 100 -0.63 13.35 -1.06
C SER A 100 0.67 13.85 -0.44
N GLU A 101 1.41 14.72 -1.12
CA GLU A 101 2.64 15.33 -0.58
C GLU A 101 2.37 16.16 0.68
N LYS A 102 1.30 16.97 0.68
CA LYS A 102 0.91 17.76 1.85
C LYS A 102 0.61 16.86 3.05
N LEU A 103 -0.16 15.79 2.84
CA LEU A 103 -0.52 14.83 3.89
C LEU A 103 0.71 14.10 4.43
N VAL A 104 1.60 13.64 3.55
CA VAL A 104 2.86 12.98 3.93
C VAL A 104 3.77 13.90 4.72
N LYS A 105 3.92 15.17 4.32
CA LYS A 105 4.68 16.16 5.09
C LYS A 105 4.11 16.35 6.50
N GLY A 106 2.79 16.36 6.64
CA GLY A 106 2.11 16.38 7.95
C GLY A 106 2.43 15.14 8.80
N LEU A 107 2.39 13.96 8.20
CA LEU A 107 2.74 12.69 8.87
C LEU A 107 4.20 12.65 9.33
N LEU A 108 5.13 13.14 8.50
CA LEU A 108 6.54 13.22 8.84
C LEU A 108 6.81 14.25 9.95
N ALA A 109 6.16 15.41 9.90
CA ALA A 109 6.31 16.43 10.94
C ALA A 109 5.86 15.90 12.32
N LYS A 110 4.80 15.09 12.35
CA LYS A 110 4.26 14.53 13.60
C LYS A 110 4.98 13.25 14.04
N PHE A 111 5.35 12.38 13.11
CA PHE A 111 5.97 11.08 13.35
C PHE A 111 7.20 10.90 12.45
N PRO A 112 8.31 11.61 12.71
CA PRO A 112 9.47 11.66 11.81
C PRO A 112 10.18 10.31 11.63
N LYS A 113 10.03 9.40 12.60
CA LYS A 113 10.53 8.01 12.53
C LYS A 113 9.41 6.99 12.47
N GLY A 114 8.17 7.43 12.24
CA GLY A 114 7.02 6.54 12.12
C GLY A 114 7.13 5.72 10.84
N VAL A 115 7.00 4.40 10.94
CA VAL A 115 7.14 3.50 9.78
C VAL A 115 6.20 3.86 8.63
N LEU A 116 4.95 4.25 8.93
CA LEU A 116 3.99 4.70 7.92
C LEU A 116 4.40 6.04 7.28
N SER A 117 4.91 6.98 8.07
CA SER A 117 5.38 8.28 7.57
C SER A 117 6.56 8.11 6.61
N LEU A 118 7.53 7.27 7.00
CA LEU A 118 8.69 6.96 6.16
C LEU A 118 8.26 6.21 4.89
N PHE A 119 7.40 5.20 5.02
CA PHE A 119 6.89 4.42 3.89
C PHE A 119 6.15 5.30 2.87
N PHE A 120 5.24 6.17 3.32
CA PHE A 120 4.49 7.02 2.40
C PHE A 120 5.37 8.12 1.79
N ASN A 121 6.40 8.60 2.48
CA ASN A 121 7.36 9.52 1.86
C ASN A 121 8.26 8.82 0.83
N ALA A 122 8.67 7.58 1.09
CA ALA A 122 9.36 6.76 0.10
C ALA A 122 8.48 6.54 -1.14
N ARG A 123 7.17 6.30 -0.94
CA ARG A 123 6.21 6.22 -2.05
C ARG A 123 6.11 7.52 -2.83
N MET A 124 6.11 8.67 -2.16
CA MET A 124 6.12 9.97 -2.84
C MET A 124 7.38 10.17 -3.69
N TYR A 125 8.55 9.75 -3.20
CA TYR A 125 9.77 9.75 -4.01
C TYR A 125 9.64 8.84 -5.23
N GLN A 126 9.12 7.62 -5.03
CA GLN A 126 8.96 6.63 -6.10
C GLN A 126 8.03 7.12 -7.22
N VAL A 127 6.84 7.64 -6.90
CA VAL A 127 5.88 8.13 -7.92
C VAL A 127 6.37 9.41 -8.63
N LYS A 128 7.30 10.15 -8.01
CA LYS A 128 7.98 11.31 -8.62
C LYS A 128 9.23 10.93 -9.42
N GLY A 129 9.54 9.63 -9.55
CA GLY A 129 10.72 9.15 -10.27
C GLY A 129 12.05 9.34 -9.52
N GLN A 130 12.01 9.72 -8.24
CA GLN A 130 13.20 9.88 -7.40
C GLN A 130 13.58 8.53 -6.78
N ILE A 131 13.93 7.56 -7.62
CA ILE A 131 14.00 6.15 -7.23
C ILE A 131 15.08 5.87 -6.17
N ASP A 132 16.25 6.54 -6.26
CA ASP A 132 17.31 6.37 -5.25
C ASP A 132 16.87 6.85 -3.87
N ASN A 133 16.19 8.00 -3.78
CA ASN A 133 15.62 8.51 -2.53
C ASN A 133 14.55 7.57 -1.98
N ALA A 134 13.72 7.00 -2.85
CA ALA A 134 12.71 6.01 -2.46
C ALA A 134 13.37 4.76 -1.85
N ILE A 135 14.40 4.21 -2.50
CA ILE A 135 15.13 3.03 -2.01
C ILE A 135 15.70 3.30 -0.61
N THR A 136 16.44 4.41 -0.44
CA THR A 136 17.02 4.78 0.86
C THR A 136 15.94 4.83 1.93
N GLN A 137 14.82 5.49 1.66
CA GLN A 137 13.80 5.69 2.67
C GLN A 137 12.93 4.45 2.95
N TYR A 138 12.76 3.54 1.98
CA TYR A 138 12.16 2.24 2.25
C TYR A 138 13.02 1.40 3.20
N TYR A 139 14.35 1.42 3.05
CA TYR A 139 15.24 0.77 4.02
C TYR A 139 15.19 1.44 5.40
N GLU A 140 15.12 2.77 5.47
CA GLU A 140 14.89 3.47 6.75
C GLU A 140 13.56 3.05 7.41
N ALA A 141 12.49 2.91 6.62
CA ALA A 141 11.20 2.44 7.12
C ALA A 141 11.29 1.00 7.68
N ILE A 142 12.02 0.11 7.02
CA ILE A 142 12.28 -1.25 7.54
C ILE A 142 13.04 -1.18 8.88
N GLN A 143 14.08 -0.35 8.95
CA GLN A 143 14.91 -0.20 10.17
C GLN A 143 14.20 0.51 11.32
N ALA A 144 13.12 1.24 11.06
CA ALA A 144 12.41 2.01 12.07
C ALA A 144 11.73 1.15 13.15
N GLN A 145 11.45 -0.13 12.87
CA GLN A 145 10.72 -1.01 13.79
C GLN A 145 10.97 -2.49 13.49
N ASN A 146 10.86 -3.36 14.49
CA ASN A 146 10.90 -4.83 14.34
C ASN A 146 9.68 -5.53 15.00
N GLU A 147 8.66 -4.77 15.39
CA GLU A 147 7.46 -5.28 16.08
C GLU A 147 6.43 -5.85 15.11
N TRP A 148 6.32 -5.23 13.92
CA TRP A 148 5.41 -5.61 12.85
C TRP A 148 6.18 -6.00 11.60
N VAL A 149 6.84 -7.16 11.67
CA VAL A 149 7.61 -7.77 10.58
C VAL A 149 6.82 -7.88 9.26
N PRO A 150 5.51 -8.20 9.22
CA PRO A 150 4.76 -8.19 7.97
C PRO A 150 4.84 -6.89 7.17
N PHE A 151 5.01 -5.75 7.84
CA PHE A 151 5.15 -4.47 7.15
C PHE A 151 6.48 -4.35 6.38
N HIS A 152 7.54 -5.02 6.84
CA HIS A 152 8.81 -5.07 6.11
C HIS A 152 8.62 -5.64 4.72
N TYR A 153 7.77 -6.66 4.56
CA TYR A 153 7.49 -7.24 3.25
C TYR A 153 6.72 -6.29 2.32
N ILE A 154 5.96 -5.34 2.86
CA ILE A 154 5.35 -4.27 2.06
C ILE A 154 6.46 -3.33 1.53
N CYS A 155 7.44 -2.97 2.37
CA CYS A 155 8.60 -2.18 1.93
C CYS A 155 9.44 -2.95 0.89
N TYR A 156 9.71 -4.24 1.10
CA TYR A 156 10.45 -5.06 0.14
C TYR A 156 9.71 -5.21 -1.19
N TRP A 157 8.37 -5.26 -1.17
CA TRP A 157 7.58 -5.25 -2.40
C TRP A 157 7.81 -3.96 -3.21
N GLU A 158 7.83 -2.80 -2.56
CA GLU A 158 8.11 -1.54 -3.26
C GLU A 158 9.59 -1.43 -3.70
N LEU A 159 10.54 -1.89 -2.87
CA LEU A 159 11.95 -1.97 -3.23
C LEU A 159 12.19 -2.82 -4.47
N LEU A 160 11.49 -3.95 -4.60
CA LEU A 160 11.57 -4.82 -5.78
C LEU A 160 11.28 -4.03 -7.06
N TRP A 161 10.22 -3.20 -7.05
CA TRP A 161 9.87 -2.36 -8.19
C TRP A 161 10.88 -1.24 -8.41
N CYS A 162 11.37 -0.60 -7.35
CA CYS A 162 12.44 0.41 -7.46
C CYS A 162 13.70 -0.16 -8.14
N HIS A 163 14.14 -1.37 -7.76
CA HIS A 163 15.29 -2.03 -8.41
C HIS A 163 14.99 -2.41 -9.86
N ASN A 164 13.78 -2.89 -10.16
CA ASN A 164 13.34 -3.15 -11.54
C ASN A 164 13.36 -1.87 -12.40
N PHE A 165 12.88 -0.74 -11.89
CA PHE A 165 12.90 0.53 -12.63
C PHE A 165 14.31 1.03 -12.93
N LYS A 166 15.30 0.65 -12.11
CA LYS A 166 16.71 0.95 -12.33
C LYS A 166 17.45 -0.09 -13.16
N CYS A 167 16.78 -1.17 -13.56
CA CYS A 167 17.41 -2.35 -14.18
C CYS A 167 18.54 -2.95 -13.32
N ASP A 168 18.47 -2.77 -11.98
CA ASP A 168 19.40 -3.41 -11.04
C ASP A 168 18.89 -4.83 -10.76
N TRP A 169 19.13 -5.72 -11.72
CA TRP A 169 18.57 -7.07 -11.70
C TRP A 169 19.09 -7.89 -10.53
N ASP A 170 20.34 -7.68 -10.11
CA ASP A 170 20.92 -8.36 -8.95
C ASP A 170 20.15 -8.04 -7.67
N LYS A 171 19.91 -6.74 -7.41
CA LYS A 171 19.11 -6.34 -6.26
C LYS A 171 17.64 -6.70 -6.39
N ALA A 172 17.08 -6.68 -7.59
CA ALA A 172 15.71 -7.13 -7.82
C ALA A 172 15.56 -8.63 -7.51
N ILE A 173 16.50 -9.47 -7.94
CA ILE A 173 16.51 -10.92 -7.67
C ILE A 173 16.67 -11.18 -6.16
N GLU A 174 17.63 -10.52 -5.50
CA GLU A 174 17.84 -10.61 -4.05
C GLU A 174 16.56 -10.24 -3.28
N THR A 175 15.91 -9.13 -3.67
CA THR A 175 14.68 -8.64 -3.01
C THR A 175 13.50 -9.59 -3.26
N ALA A 176 13.37 -10.14 -4.46
CA ALA A 176 12.34 -11.13 -4.77
C ALA A 176 12.54 -12.42 -3.94
N ASP A 177 13.78 -12.80 -3.66
CA ASP A 177 14.14 -13.95 -2.83
C ASP A 177 13.67 -13.75 -1.37
N ILE A 178 13.95 -12.57 -0.79
CA ILE A 178 13.47 -12.19 0.55
C ILE A 178 11.94 -12.33 0.64
N LEU A 179 11.22 -11.84 -0.37
CA LEU A 179 9.76 -11.94 -0.43
C LEU A 179 9.28 -13.38 -0.58
N ARG A 180 9.93 -14.17 -1.45
CA ARG A 180 9.59 -15.57 -1.68
C ARG A 180 9.71 -16.41 -0.41
N GLU A 181 10.77 -16.19 0.36
CA GLU A 181 11.08 -16.97 1.56
C GLU A 181 10.27 -16.50 2.78
N GLY A 182 10.18 -15.19 2.99
CA GLY A 182 9.57 -14.61 4.18
C GLY A 182 8.07 -14.34 4.07
N CYS A 183 7.56 -13.96 2.89
CA CYS A 183 6.18 -13.51 2.72
C CYS A 183 5.27 -14.63 2.19
N ARG A 184 4.15 -14.86 2.89
CA ARG A 184 3.18 -15.93 2.56
C ARG A 184 2.06 -15.49 1.63
N TRP A 185 1.93 -14.20 1.33
CA TRP A 185 0.76 -13.65 0.62
C TRP A 185 0.66 -14.08 -0.84
N SER A 186 1.78 -14.12 -1.57
CA SER A 186 1.74 -14.38 -3.01
C SER A 186 3.00 -15.09 -3.54
N LYS A 187 3.29 -16.27 -2.98
CA LYS A 187 4.50 -17.05 -3.36
C LYS A 187 4.64 -17.26 -4.87
N ALA A 188 3.55 -17.60 -5.55
CA ALA A 188 3.56 -17.76 -7.01
C ALA A 188 4.03 -16.49 -7.73
N THR A 189 3.58 -15.31 -7.27
CA THR A 189 3.97 -14.01 -7.83
C THR A 189 5.44 -13.72 -7.57
N TYR A 190 5.95 -13.96 -6.36
CA TYR A 190 7.36 -13.70 -6.04
C TYR A 190 8.30 -14.58 -6.86
N VAL A 191 7.98 -15.88 -7.00
CA VAL A 191 8.75 -16.79 -7.86
C VAL A 191 8.71 -16.38 -9.33
N TYR A 192 7.54 -15.97 -9.83
CA TYR A 192 7.41 -15.50 -11.20
C TYR A 192 8.24 -14.24 -11.45
N ILE A 193 8.16 -13.24 -10.56
CA ILE A 193 8.93 -11.99 -10.71
C ILE A 193 10.43 -12.27 -10.60
N GLN A 194 10.87 -13.14 -9.69
CA GLN A 194 12.27 -13.54 -9.60
C GLN A 194 12.76 -14.14 -10.93
N ALA A 195 12.01 -15.08 -11.50
CA ALA A 195 12.35 -15.68 -12.79
C ALA A 195 12.36 -14.65 -13.93
N ALA A 196 11.44 -13.68 -13.91
CA ALA A 196 11.40 -12.59 -14.88
C ALA A 196 12.63 -11.67 -14.77
N CYS A 197 13.06 -11.31 -13.56
CA CYS A 197 14.27 -10.51 -13.33
C CYS A 197 15.53 -11.27 -13.80
N MET A 198 15.62 -12.58 -13.51
CA MET A 198 16.71 -13.43 -14.00
C MET A 198 16.72 -13.50 -15.53
N TYR A 199 15.55 -13.57 -16.17
CA TYR A 199 15.43 -13.56 -17.62
C TYR A 199 15.87 -12.22 -18.22
N ALA A 200 15.48 -11.09 -17.63
CA ALA A 200 15.96 -9.77 -18.07
C ALA A 200 17.50 -9.69 -18.00
N LYS A 201 18.09 -10.15 -16.89
CA LYS A 201 19.54 -10.24 -16.71
C LYS A 201 20.23 -11.17 -17.73
N LEU A 202 19.58 -12.28 -18.11
CA LEU A 202 20.04 -13.19 -19.17
C LEU A 202 20.11 -12.46 -20.52
N VAL A 203 19.05 -11.74 -20.88
CA VAL A 203 18.96 -10.99 -22.15
C VAL A 203 20.04 -9.91 -22.26
N GLU A 204 20.48 -9.32 -21.15
CA GLU A 204 21.56 -8.33 -21.10
C GLU A 204 22.98 -8.91 -21.19
N GLY A 205 23.12 -10.22 -21.38
CA GLY A 205 24.41 -10.86 -21.68
C GLY A 205 24.93 -11.83 -20.62
N SER A 206 24.11 -12.22 -19.63
CA SER A 206 24.48 -13.33 -18.74
C SER A 206 24.31 -14.67 -19.48
N THR A 207 25.23 -15.62 -19.27
CA THR A 207 25.31 -16.84 -20.11
C THR A 207 24.76 -18.12 -19.45
N GLU A 208 24.41 -18.11 -18.17
CA GLU A 208 24.12 -19.33 -17.38
C GLU A 208 22.89 -19.22 -16.46
N LEU A 209 21.74 -18.73 -16.95
CA LEU A 209 20.52 -18.60 -16.11
C LEU A 209 19.30 -19.36 -16.63
N LEU A 210 19.36 -19.88 -17.86
CA LEU A 210 18.17 -20.40 -18.55
C LEU A 210 17.54 -21.60 -17.84
N GLU A 211 18.35 -22.52 -17.32
CA GLU A 211 17.87 -23.71 -16.60
C GLU A 211 17.20 -23.34 -15.29
N ASP A 212 17.80 -22.43 -14.50
CA ASP A 212 17.24 -21.96 -13.24
C ASP A 212 15.93 -21.20 -13.45
N ILE A 213 15.87 -20.33 -14.47
CA ILE A 213 14.64 -19.63 -14.87
C ILE A 213 13.54 -20.64 -15.20
N ALA A 214 13.85 -21.65 -16.01
CA ALA A 214 12.89 -22.69 -16.37
C ALA A 214 12.42 -23.49 -15.14
N ASN A 215 13.31 -23.79 -14.22
CA ASN A 215 12.99 -24.49 -12.97
C ASN A 215 12.09 -23.67 -12.04
N LEU A 216 12.33 -22.36 -11.91
CA LEU A 216 11.45 -21.47 -11.15
C LEU A 216 10.06 -21.37 -11.79
N LEU A 217 9.99 -21.16 -13.11
CA LEU A 217 8.70 -21.03 -13.81
C LEU A 217 7.86 -22.31 -13.76
N ARG A 218 8.49 -23.49 -13.76
CA ARG A 218 7.78 -24.79 -13.58
C ARG A 218 7.09 -24.91 -12.22
N GLN A 219 7.59 -24.23 -11.18
CA GLN A 219 7.02 -24.29 -9.83
C GLN A 219 5.79 -23.39 -9.66
N VAL A 220 5.70 -22.29 -10.43
CA VAL A 220 4.65 -21.26 -10.27
C VAL A 220 3.23 -21.84 -10.23
N PRO A 221 2.81 -22.79 -11.11
CA PRO A 221 1.46 -23.31 -11.08
C PRO A 221 1.08 -24.01 -9.77
N ALA A 222 2.04 -24.71 -9.14
CA ALA A 222 1.85 -25.43 -7.89
C ALA A 222 1.79 -24.50 -6.67
N LEU A 223 2.29 -23.26 -6.80
CA LEU A 223 2.29 -22.24 -5.74
C LEU A 223 1.02 -21.39 -5.71
N LYS A 224 0.12 -21.55 -6.70
CA LYS A 224 -1.15 -20.80 -6.75
C LYS A 224 -2.07 -21.25 -5.61
N GLN A 225 -2.54 -20.29 -4.83
CA GLN A 225 -3.56 -20.52 -3.81
C GLN A 225 -4.94 -20.27 -4.40
N ARG A 226 -5.91 -21.10 -4.04
CA ARG A 226 -7.32 -20.77 -4.27
C ARG A 226 -7.71 -19.70 -3.27
N VAL A 227 -8.40 -18.67 -3.76
CA VAL A 227 -9.08 -17.72 -2.88
C VAL A 227 -10.33 -18.45 -2.39
N GLU A 228 -10.32 -18.85 -1.11
CA GLU A 228 -11.48 -19.41 -0.41
C GLU A 228 -12.43 -18.30 0.05
#